data_AF-A0A3M1PU40-F1
#
_entry.id   AF-A0A3M1PU40-F1
#
_cell.length_a   1.000
_cell.length_b   1.000
_cell.length_c   1.000
_cell.angle_alpha   90.00
_cell.angle_beta   90.00
_cell.angle_gamma   90.00
#
_symmetry.space_group_name_H-M   'P 1'
#
loop_
_entity.id
_entity.type
_entity.pdbx_description
1 polymer ?
#
loop_
_entity_poly.entity_id
_entity_poly.type
_entity_poly.pdbx_seq_one_letter_code
_entity_poly.pdbx_strand_id
1 'polypeptide(L)'
;RFSYVEKAEYWALIWGTIVMVVTGLMLWFDNELVQYFPKGSFDVALMIHYWEAWLATLAILVWHMYWTVFNPAVYPMNPAWINGWMPESLYAHEHGEDLERARKESEQYSRERLAKLTRDPFAGPGGSDHPVDRP
;
A
#
# COMPACT_ATOMS: atom_id res chain seq x y z
N ARG A 1 -0.87 21.33 -0.82
CA ARG A 1 -1.13 21.88 0.53
C ARG A 1 -2.39 21.16 1.02
N PHE A 2 -2.30 20.31 2.05
CA PHE A 2 -3.41 19.41 2.42
C PHE A 2 -4.57 20.16 3.09
N SER A 3 -5.80 19.77 2.75
CA SER A 3 -7.04 20.26 3.35
C SER A 3 -7.13 19.88 4.83
N TYR A 4 -7.85 20.65 5.64
CA TYR A 4 -8.07 20.33 7.06
C TYR A 4 -8.77 18.97 7.26
N VAL A 5 -9.54 18.53 6.26
CA VAL A 5 -10.21 17.22 6.24
C VAL A 5 -9.19 16.08 6.15
N GLU A 6 -8.22 16.16 5.22
CA GLU A 6 -7.17 15.14 5.10
C GLU A 6 -6.35 15.02 6.39
N LYS A 7 -6.06 16.14 7.07
CA LYS A 7 -5.37 16.10 8.36
C LYS A 7 -6.19 15.38 9.43
N ALA A 8 -7.51 15.58 9.47
CA ALA A 8 -8.38 14.88 10.42
C ALA A 8 -8.40 13.37 10.16
N GLU A 9 -8.41 12.96 8.89
CA GLU A 9 -8.31 11.54 8.49
C GLU A 9 -6.98 10.92 8.94
N TYR A 10 -5.85 11.62 8.75
CA TYR A 10 -4.55 11.16 9.24
C TYR A 10 -4.53 11.01 10.77
N TRP A 11 -5.10 11.98 11.49
CA TRP A 11 -5.18 11.91 12.96
C TRP A 11 -6.07 10.75 13.42
N ALA A 12 -7.21 10.52 12.77
CA ALA A 12 -8.08 9.39 13.07
C ALA A 12 -7.38 8.04 12.86
N LEU A 13 -6.64 7.89 11.75
CA LEU A 13 -5.85 6.67 11.48
C LEU A 13 -4.76 6.43 12.52
N ILE A 14 -4.02 7.48 12.90
CA ILE A 14 -2.96 7.37 13.91
C ILE A 14 -3.56 6.93 15.26
N TRP A 15 -4.63 7.59 15.70
CA TRP A 15 -5.29 7.24 16.96
C TRP A 15 -5.88 5.84 16.95
N GLY A 16 -6.60 5.46 15.89
CA GLY A 16 -7.13 4.10 15.75
C GLY A 16 -6.04 3.04 15.79
N THR A 17 -4.90 3.28 15.12
CA THR A 17 -3.75 2.37 15.16
C THR A 17 -3.17 2.25 16.57
N ILE A 18 -2.99 3.37 17.29
CA ILE A 18 -2.48 3.35 18.66
C ILE A 18 -3.42 2.55 19.57
N VAL A 19 -4.72 2.82 19.52
CA VAL A 19 -5.71 2.11 20.35
C VAL A 19 -5.71 0.61 20.04
N MET A 20 -5.68 0.22 18.76
CA MET A 20 -5.63 -1.18 18.34
C MET A 20 -4.37 -1.90 18.82
N VAL A 21 -3.21 -1.26 18.74
CA VAL A 21 -1.94 -1.84 19.22
C VAL A 21 -1.95 -1.98 20.74
N VAL A 22 -2.35 -0.94 21.48
CA VAL A 22 -2.35 -0.96 22.94
C VAL A 22 -3.33 -2.00 23.47
N THR A 23 -4.57 -2.00 22.98
CA THR A 23 -5.58 -2.97 23.40
C THR A 23 -5.22 -4.40 22.96
N GLY A 24 -4.63 -4.57 21.78
CA GLY A 24 -4.14 -5.87 21.30
C GLY A 24 -3.00 -6.41 22.18
N LEU A 25 -2.04 -5.56 22.56
CA LEU A 25 -0.96 -5.96 23.46
C LEU A 25 -1.46 -6.27 24.88
N MET A 26 -2.44 -5.51 25.39
CA MET A 26 -3.07 -5.82 26.67
C MET A 26 -3.74 -7.20 26.66
N LEU A 27 -4.47 -7.54 25.59
CA LEU A 27 -5.12 -8.84 25.45
C LEU A 27 -4.13 -9.97 25.17
N TRP A 28 -3.02 -9.69 24.51
CA TRP A 28 -1.97 -10.69 24.24
C TRP A 28 -1.26 -11.13 25.52
N PHE A 29 -0.96 -10.20 26.43
CA PHE A 29 -0.26 -10.45 27.69
C PHE A 29 -1.21 -10.52 28.89
N ASP A 30 -2.45 -10.98 28.67
CA ASP A 30 -3.49 -11.03 29.70
C ASP A 30 -3.03 -11.72 30.99
N ASN A 31 -2.37 -12.88 30.88
CA ASN A 31 -1.88 -13.66 32.01
C ASN A 31 -0.88 -12.91 32.92
N GLU A 32 0.00 -12.11 32.33
CA GLU A 32 1.01 -11.34 33.09
C GLU A 32 0.41 -10.04 33.63
N LEU A 33 -0.47 -9.41 32.86
CA LEU A 33 -1.05 -8.11 33.18
C LEU A 33 -2.24 -8.21 34.14
N VAL A 34 -2.90 -9.38 34.27
CA VAL A 34 -4.06 -9.57 35.18
C VAL A 34 -3.68 -9.36 36.65
N GLN A 35 -2.40 -9.51 36.99
CA GLN A 35 -1.89 -9.27 38.35
C GLN A 35 -1.73 -7.78 38.66
N TYR A 36 -1.57 -6.94 37.64
CA TYR A 36 -1.34 -5.50 37.77
C TYR A 36 -2.61 -4.68 37.52
N PHE A 37 -3.59 -5.23 36.79
CA PHE A 37 -4.81 -4.53 36.39
C PHE A 37 -6.06 -5.03 37.11
N PRO A 38 -7.05 -4.15 37.38
CA PRO A 38 -8.36 -4.54 37.90
C PRO A 38 -9.06 -5.57 37.01
N LYS A 39 -9.84 -6.48 37.62
CA LYS A 39 -10.54 -7.58 36.92
C LYS A 39 -11.39 -7.16 35.73
N GLY A 40 -11.88 -5.92 35.67
CA GLY A 40 -12.69 -5.41 34.55
C GLY A 40 -11.92 -4.72 33.43
N SER A 41 -10.61 -4.50 33.56
CA SER A 41 -9.84 -3.76 32.56
C SER A 41 -9.69 -4.51 31.24
N PHE A 42 -9.59 -5.84 31.27
CA PHE A 42 -9.50 -6.67 30.07
C PHE A 42 -10.83 -6.78 29.33
N ASP A 43 -11.96 -6.84 30.05
CA ASP A 43 -13.29 -6.83 29.44
C ASP A 43 -13.54 -5.52 28.66
N VAL A 44 -13.11 -4.38 29.23
CA VAL A 44 -13.17 -3.08 28.57
C VAL A 44 -12.21 -3.03 27.38
N ALA A 45 -10.98 -3.50 27.53
CA ALA A 45 -10.00 -3.55 26.44
C ALA A 45 -10.49 -4.43 25.27
N LEU A 46 -11.11 -5.58 25.56
CA LEU A 46 -11.70 -6.46 24.57
C LEU A 46 -12.85 -5.79 23.83
N MET A 47 -13.74 -5.12 24.56
CA MET A 47 -14.85 -4.36 23.96
C MET A 47 -14.34 -3.27 23.03
N ILE A 48 -13.37 -2.46 23.48
CA ILE A 48 -12.77 -1.39 22.67
C ILE A 48 -12.08 -1.98 21.44
N HIS A 49 -11.25 -3.00 21.61
CA HIS A 49 -10.52 -3.64 20.51
C HIS A 49 -11.48 -4.19 19.46
N TYR A 50 -12.55 -4.85 19.88
CA TYR A 50 -13.55 -5.40 18.98
C TYR A 50 -14.22 -4.31 18.15
N TRP A 51 -14.69 -3.24 18.76
CA TRP A 51 -15.36 -2.15 18.04
C TRP A 51 -14.41 -1.38 17.12
N GLU A 52 -13.20 -1.08 17.59
CA GLU A 52 -12.17 -0.43 16.76
C GLU A 52 -11.76 -1.33 15.58
N ALA A 53 -11.70 -2.65 15.75
CA ALA A 53 -11.42 -3.58 14.66
C ALA A 53 -12.49 -3.52 13.56
N TRP A 54 -13.77 -3.47 13.94
CA TRP A 54 -14.87 -3.30 12.99
C TRP A 54 -14.81 -1.95 12.28
N LEU A 55 -14.61 -0.87 13.03
CA LEU A 55 -14.49 0.48 12.46
C LEU A 55 -13.30 0.57 11.49
N ALA A 56 -12.14 0.08 11.88
CA ALA A 56 -10.95 0.06 11.04
C ALA A 56 -11.14 -0.79 9.77
N THR A 57 -11.72 -1.99 9.92
CA THR A 57 -11.98 -2.88 8.78
C THR A 57 -12.95 -2.26 7.80
N LEU A 58 -14.06 -1.68 8.28
CA LEU A 58 -15.04 -1.02 7.44
C LEU A 58 -14.50 0.26 6.82
N ALA A 59 -13.73 1.05 7.57
CA ALA A 59 -13.09 2.26 7.06
C ALA A 59 -12.12 1.93 5.94
N ILE A 60 -11.21 0.96 6.13
CA ILE A 60 -10.29 0.52 5.09
C ILE A 60 -11.07 -0.05 3.90
N LEU A 61 -12.04 -0.93 4.14
CA LEU A 61 -12.81 -1.56 3.06
C LEU A 61 -13.56 -0.53 2.23
N VAL A 62 -14.40 0.30 2.84
CA VAL A 62 -15.22 1.28 2.10
C VAL A 62 -14.33 2.34 1.45
N TRP A 63 -13.38 2.91 2.18
CA TRP A 63 -12.50 3.97 1.67
C TRP A 63 -11.56 3.46 0.57
N HIS A 64 -10.86 2.34 0.78
CA HIS A 64 -9.95 1.80 -0.23
C HIS A 64 -10.72 1.31 -1.44
N MET A 65 -11.85 0.62 -1.29
CA MET A 65 -12.62 0.16 -2.45
C MET A 65 -13.19 1.35 -3.23
N TYR A 66 -13.63 2.41 -2.55
CA TYR A 66 -14.05 3.64 -3.20
C TYR A 66 -12.92 4.26 -4.05
N TRP A 67 -11.74 4.44 -3.47
CA TRP A 67 -10.61 5.06 -4.18
C TRP A 67 -9.98 4.17 -5.26
N THR A 68 -9.97 2.85 -5.09
CA THR A 68 -9.31 1.93 -6.03
C THR A 68 -10.20 1.45 -7.16
N VAL A 69 -11.51 1.27 -6.91
CA VAL A 69 -12.45 0.70 -7.90
C VAL A 69 -13.40 1.76 -8.46
N PHE A 70 -13.85 2.71 -7.65
CA PHE A 70 -14.92 3.63 -8.02
C PHE A 70 -14.44 5.05 -8.35
N ASN A 71 -13.12 5.30 -8.30
CA ASN A 71 -12.57 6.59 -8.70
C ASN A 71 -12.58 6.72 -10.24
N PRO A 72 -13.28 7.73 -10.81
CA PRO A 72 -13.38 7.91 -12.26
C PRO A 72 -12.04 8.21 -12.94
N ALA A 73 -11.00 8.65 -12.21
CA ALA A 73 -9.66 8.87 -12.74
C ALA A 73 -8.86 7.58 -12.96
N VAL A 74 -9.23 6.47 -12.30
CA VAL A 74 -8.43 5.22 -12.23
C VAL A 74 -9.26 3.98 -12.61
N TYR A 75 -10.51 4.18 -13.04
CA TYR A 75 -11.45 3.11 -13.37
C TYR A 75 -10.96 2.26 -14.55
N PRO A 76 -11.07 0.91 -14.50
CA PRO A 76 -11.58 0.08 -13.41
C PRO A 76 -10.55 -0.28 -12.33
N MET A 77 -9.24 -0.15 -12.60
CA MET A 77 -8.14 -0.26 -11.63
C MET A 77 -6.84 0.19 -12.33
N ASN A 78 -5.89 0.80 -11.61
CA ASN A 78 -4.58 1.13 -12.17
C ASN A 78 -3.83 -0.17 -12.54
N PRO A 79 -3.56 -0.47 -13.82
CA PRO A 79 -2.94 -1.72 -14.22
C PRO A 79 -1.51 -1.89 -13.69
N ALA A 80 -0.86 -0.80 -13.25
CA ALA A 80 0.49 -0.81 -12.70
C ALA A 80 0.67 -1.78 -11.52
N TRP A 81 -0.38 -2.10 -10.75
CA TRP A 81 -0.31 -3.11 -9.69
C TRP A 81 -0.06 -4.54 -10.21
N ILE A 82 -0.45 -4.85 -11.46
CA ILE A 82 -0.29 -6.17 -12.07
C ILE A 82 0.95 -6.19 -12.97
N ASN A 83 1.08 -5.19 -13.83
CA ASN A 83 2.09 -5.21 -14.89
C ASN A 83 3.25 -4.22 -14.65
N GLY A 84 3.14 -3.33 -13.67
CA GLY A 84 4.12 -2.27 -13.41
C GLY A 84 4.07 -1.10 -14.41
N TRP A 85 3.12 -1.10 -15.35
CA TRP A 85 3.00 -0.09 -16.42
C TRP A 85 1.73 0.73 -16.26
N MET A 86 1.86 2.05 -16.25
CA MET A 86 0.74 2.99 -16.20
C MET A 86 0.47 3.61 -17.57
N PRO A 87 -0.79 3.73 -18.03
CA PRO A 87 -1.12 4.45 -19.26
C PRO A 87 -0.71 5.92 -19.16
N GLU A 88 -0.15 6.48 -20.24
CA GLU A 88 0.31 7.88 -20.30
C GLU A 88 -0.82 8.87 -20.00
N SER A 89 -2.06 8.58 -20.41
CA SER A 89 -3.24 9.39 -20.14
C SER A 89 -3.63 9.44 -18.66
N LEU A 90 -3.36 8.37 -17.89
CA LEU A 90 -3.61 8.30 -16.45
C LEU A 90 -2.54 9.07 -15.68
N TYR A 91 -1.26 8.86 -16.06
CA TYR A 91 -0.11 9.56 -15.49
C TYR A 91 -0.19 11.06 -15.71
N ALA A 92 -0.67 11.48 -16.88
CA ALA A 92 -0.94 12.88 -17.23
C ALA A 92 -1.94 13.57 -16.31
N HIS A 93 -2.94 12.82 -15.82
CA HIS A 93 -4.02 13.35 -15.01
C HIS A 93 -3.62 13.44 -13.52
N GLU A 94 -2.89 12.45 -13.01
CA GLU A 94 -2.43 12.41 -11.60
C GLU A 94 -1.15 13.24 -11.36
N HIS A 95 -0.25 13.29 -12.35
CA HIS A 95 1.08 13.88 -12.23
C HIS A 95 1.44 14.73 -13.47
N GLY A 96 0.57 15.69 -13.81
CA GLY A 96 0.77 16.56 -14.98
C GLY A 96 2.12 17.30 -15.03
N GLU A 97 2.72 17.61 -13.88
CA GLU A 97 4.01 18.32 -13.79
C GLU A 97 5.23 17.43 -14.06
N ASP A 98 5.11 16.10 -13.87
CA ASP A 98 6.22 15.14 -13.97
C ASP A 98 6.16 14.28 -15.25
N LEU A 99 5.13 14.47 -16.07
CA LEU A 99 4.92 13.77 -17.35
C LEU A 99 6.16 13.76 -18.24
N GLU A 100 6.80 14.91 -18.42
CA GLU A 100 7.95 15.02 -19.31
C GLU A 100 9.18 14.28 -18.79
N ARG A 101 9.34 14.17 -17.47
CA ARG A 101 10.40 13.38 -16.84
C ARG A 101 10.14 11.89 -17.04
N ALA A 102 8.91 11.44 -16.74
CA ALA A 102 8.51 10.05 -16.91
C ALA A 102 8.61 9.56 -18.36
N ARG A 103 8.24 10.41 -19.33
CA ARG A 103 8.40 10.10 -20.77
C ARG A 103 9.86 9.91 -21.16
N LYS A 104 10.77 10.76 -20.66
CA LYS A 104 12.21 10.63 -20.95
C LYS A 104 12.80 9.36 -20.35
N GLU A 105 12.42 9.01 -19.12
CA GLU A 105 12.87 7.79 -18.45
C GLU A 105 12.38 6.53 -19.17
N SER A 106 11.12 6.50 -19.64
CA SER A 106 10.57 5.36 -20.38
C SER A 106 11.23 5.16 -21.75
N GLU A 107 11.54 6.25 -22.46
CA GLU A 107 12.30 6.23 -23.71
C GLU A 107 13.73 5.71 -23.51
N GLN A 108 14.42 6.17 -22.46
CA GLN A 108 15.76 5.69 -22.11
C GLN A 108 15.77 4.19 -21.80
N TYR A 109 14.86 3.73 -20.95
CA TYR A 109 14.72 2.30 -20.64
C TYR A 109 14.46 1.47 -21.90
N SER A 110 13.57 1.93 -22.78
CA SER A 110 13.25 1.24 -24.02
C SER A 110 14.45 1.15 -24.96
N ARG A 111 15.23 2.25 -25.08
CA ARG A 111 16.46 2.27 -25.87
C ARG A 111 17.53 1.35 -25.33
N GLU A 112 17.74 1.33 -24.02
CA GLU A 112 18.70 0.43 -23.38
C GLU A 112 18.30 -1.04 -23.55
N ARG A 113 17.02 -1.37 -23.39
CA ARG A 113 16.49 -2.72 -23.61
C ARG A 113 16.69 -3.17 -25.06
N LEU A 114 16.37 -2.31 -26.03
CA LEU A 114 16.60 -2.58 -27.45
C LEU A 114 18.09 -2.74 -27.77
N ALA A 115 18.96 -1.93 -27.17
CA ALA A 115 20.40 -2.04 -27.34
C ALA A 115 20.95 -3.37 -26.79
N LYS A 116 20.41 -3.86 -25.66
CA LYS A 116 20.76 -5.18 -25.10
C LYS A 116 20.28 -6.33 -26.00
N LEU A 117 19.05 -6.28 -26.50
CA LEU A 117 18.49 -7.26 -27.45
C LEU A 117 19.25 -7.29 -28.78
N THR A 118 19.73 -6.14 -29.24
CA THR A 118 20.52 -6.03 -30.48
C THR A 118 21.95 -6.54 -30.27
N ARG A 119 22.49 -6.42 -29.05
CA ARG A 119 23.82 -6.93 -28.68
C ARG A 119 23.84 -8.45 -28.48
N ASP A 120 22.76 -9.04 -27.98
CA ASP A 120 22.61 -10.49 -27.83
C ASP A 120 21.24 -10.95 -28.37
N PRO A 121 21.17 -11.34 -29.66
CA PRO A 121 19.93 -11.76 -30.30
C PRO A 121 19.28 -13.01 -29.69
N PHE A 122 19.99 -13.76 -28.85
CA PHE A 122 19.53 -15.02 -28.26
C PHE A 122 19.16 -14.91 -26.78
N ALA A 123 19.34 -13.73 -26.17
CA ALA A 123 18.85 -13.44 -24.82
C ALA A 123 17.33 -13.20 -24.84
N GLY A 124 16.54 -14.27 -24.90
CA GLY A 124 15.09 -14.22 -24.82
C GLY A 124 14.55 -13.69 -23.47
N PRO A 125 13.28 -13.25 -23.40
CA PRO A 125 12.67 -12.76 -22.18
C PRO A 125 12.36 -13.92 -21.23
N GLY A 126 13.36 -14.43 -20.54
CA GLY A 126 13.24 -15.56 -19.63
C GLY A 126 14.55 -16.24 -19.22
N GLY A 127 15.70 -15.62 -19.47
CA GLY A 127 16.99 -16.11 -18.98
C GLY A 127 17.06 -15.95 -17.46
N SER A 128 16.94 -17.06 -16.76
CA SER A 128 16.97 -17.18 -15.30
C SER A 128 18.26 -16.59 -14.71
N ASP A 129 18.12 -15.56 -13.88
CA ASP A 129 19.13 -15.12 -12.90
C ASP A 129 19.26 -16.13 -11.74
N HIS A 130 19.53 -17.41 -12.06
CA HIS A 130 20.02 -18.35 -11.07
C HIS A 130 21.53 -18.49 -11.24
N PRO A 131 22.35 -18.16 -10.23
CA PRO A 131 23.78 -18.36 -10.28
C PRO A 131 24.03 -19.86 -10.19
N VAL A 132 24.33 -20.50 -11.33
CA VAL A 132 24.85 -21.86 -11.35
C VAL A 132 26.35 -21.76 -11.04
N ASP A 133 26.64 -21.79 -9.75
CA ASP A 133 27.97 -22.07 -9.22
C ASP A 133 28.43 -23.42 -9.80
N ARG A 134 29.61 -23.43 -10.41
CA ARG A 134 30.31 -24.66 -10.80
C ARG A 134 31.82 -24.49 -10.55
N PRO A 135 32.48 -25.60 -10.18
CA PRO A 135 33.43 -25.69 -9.06
C PRO A 135 34.78 -25.02 -9.29
#